data_AF-A0A1V5XEV4-F1
#
_entry.id   AF-A0A1V5XEV4-F1
#
_cell.length_a   1.000
_cell.length_b   1.000
_cell.length_c   1.000
_cell.angle_alpha   90.00
_cell.angle_beta   90.00
_cell.angle_gamma   90.00
#
_symmetry.space_group_name_H-M   'P 1'
#
loop_
_entity.id
_entity.type
_entity.pdbx_description
1 polymer ?
#
loop_
_entity_poly.entity_id
_entity_poly.type
_entity_poly.pdbx_seq_one_letter_code
_entity_poly.pdbx_strand_id
1 'polypeptide(L)'
;MKRQSYYKNKGSVLVICMWALVTLSILGMSLSSVVFQEIKFARVYKRLVISMPAVRSAVRAVFDVRKNDPTPLYDTLGELSREERLDLCPVVFCRYYFLDKITPAKVVDESALINLNTASVDVLKRLPGINDDLAKGIVYSGLRPFSSANEVLLVEGASKEAFLLFKDLVTVYGTGKVNINTAEKKVLLALGLDEELAEIIIRFRSENKIEPPEEAFFLEPEYGIASLDTLLDDLRGFASLSLRQEQDLLSLLTTFDVRSEYLRFNVVTHFGEEKGSHYSIVIHPATKKVISWREE
;
A
#
# COMPACT_ATOMS: atom_id res chain seq x y z
N MET A 1 -84.37 -11.66 0.12
CA MET A 1 -83.60 -10.44 -0.20
C MET A 1 -82.37 -10.14 0.66
N LYS A 2 -82.14 -10.75 1.85
CA LYS A 2 -80.96 -10.41 2.69
C LYS A 2 -79.62 -11.08 2.30
N ARG A 3 -79.61 -12.21 1.58
CA ARG A 3 -78.37 -12.93 1.20
C ARG A 3 -77.60 -12.33 0.01
N GLN A 4 -78.28 -11.77 -0.99
CA GLN A 4 -77.63 -11.14 -2.16
C GLN A 4 -76.90 -9.83 -1.81
N SER A 5 -77.41 -9.06 -0.83
CA SER A 5 -76.75 -7.83 -0.35
C SER A 5 -75.44 -8.12 0.41
N TYR A 6 -75.38 -9.25 1.11
CA TYR A 6 -74.21 -9.63 1.92
C TYR A 6 -72.98 -10.02 1.07
N TYR A 7 -73.17 -10.62 -0.12
CA TYR A 7 -72.07 -10.89 -1.06
C TYR A 7 -71.63 -9.65 -1.86
N LYS A 8 -72.56 -8.73 -2.15
CA LYS A 8 -72.27 -7.46 -2.85
C LYS A 8 -71.32 -6.55 -2.05
N ASN A 9 -71.46 -6.53 -0.73
CA ASN A 9 -70.61 -5.72 0.16
C ASN A 9 -69.23 -6.34 0.46
N LYS A 10 -69.04 -7.66 0.25
CA LYS A 10 -67.73 -8.31 0.43
C LYS A 10 -66.82 -8.16 -0.80
N GLY A 11 -67.39 -8.13 -2.00
CA GLY A 11 -66.64 -7.85 -3.23
C GLY A 11 -66.09 -6.43 -3.30
N SER A 12 -66.86 -5.43 -2.83
CA SER A 12 -66.41 -4.04 -2.78
C SER A 12 -65.27 -3.80 -1.80
N VAL A 13 -65.27 -4.50 -0.64
CA VAL A 13 -64.17 -4.41 0.33
C VAL A 13 -62.88 -4.96 -0.26
N LEU A 14 -62.92 -6.10 -0.97
CA LEU A 14 -61.74 -6.67 -1.62
C LEU A 14 -61.16 -5.71 -2.69
N VAL A 15 -62.02 -5.10 -3.51
CA VAL A 15 -61.61 -4.15 -4.55
C VAL A 15 -60.95 -2.91 -3.91
N ILE A 16 -61.53 -2.37 -2.84
CA ILE A 16 -60.97 -1.23 -2.10
C ILE A 16 -59.61 -1.61 -1.49
N CYS A 17 -59.51 -2.79 -0.86
CA CYS A 17 -58.24 -3.28 -0.30
C CYS A 17 -57.18 -3.47 -1.39
N MET A 18 -57.53 -4.02 -2.55
CA MET A 18 -56.59 -4.21 -3.66
C MET A 18 -56.10 -2.86 -4.20
N TRP A 19 -57.00 -1.89 -4.41
CA TRP A 19 -56.60 -0.54 -4.82
C TRP A 19 -55.74 0.16 -3.77
N ALA A 20 -56.07 0.02 -2.48
CA ALA A 20 -55.27 0.57 -1.39
C ALA A 20 -53.87 -0.06 -1.33
N LEU A 21 -53.75 -1.37 -1.58
CA LEU A 21 -52.45 -2.05 -1.62
C LEU A 21 -51.61 -1.62 -2.84
N VAL A 22 -52.25 -1.45 -4.01
CA VAL A 22 -51.57 -0.96 -5.21
C VAL A 22 -51.08 0.48 -5.02
N THR A 23 -51.92 1.38 -4.49
CA THR A 23 -51.51 2.77 -4.23
C THR A 23 -50.41 2.85 -3.19
N LEU A 24 -50.50 2.07 -2.10
CA LEU A 24 -49.48 2.02 -1.06
C LEU A 24 -48.15 1.47 -1.61
N SER A 25 -48.22 0.48 -2.50
CA SER A 25 -47.03 -0.12 -3.13
C SER A 25 -46.35 0.87 -4.09
N ILE A 26 -47.11 1.63 -4.89
CA ILE A 26 -46.57 2.68 -5.76
C ILE A 26 -45.91 3.78 -4.92
N LEU A 27 -46.57 4.23 -3.85
CA LEU A 27 -46.01 5.22 -2.94
C LEU A 27 -44.72 4.70 -2.27
N GLY A 28 -44.73 3.47 -1.77
CA GLY A 28 -43.56 2.83 -1.19
C GLY A 28 -42.38 2.73 -2.16
N MET A 29 -42.63 2.32 -3.41
CA MET A 29 -41.60 2.28 -4.46
C MET A 29 -41.06 3.67 -4.80
N SER A 30 -41.94 4.68 -4.88
CA SER A 30 -41.52 6.07 -5.19
C SER A 30 -40.64 6.66 -4.08
N LEU A 31 -41.04 6.53 -2.82
CA LEU A 31 -40.25 7.00 -1.68
C LEU A 31 -38.91 6.27 -1.58
N SER A 32 -38.93 4.95 -1.76
CA SER A 32 -37.71 4.14 -1.78
C SER A 32 -36.75 4.61 -2.87
N SER A 33 -37.25 4.88 -4.07
CA SER A 33 -36.43 5.40 -5.19
C SER A 33 -35.79 6.75 -4.85
N VAL A 34 -36.52 7.68 -4.24
CA VAL A 34 -35.98 9.01 -3.86
C VAL A 34 -34.88 8.85 -2.80
N VAL A 35 -35.14 8.10 -1.74
CA VAL A 35 -34.15 7.86 -0.68
C VAL A 35 -32.89 7.20 -1.24
N PHE A 36 -33.03 6.22 -2.14
CA PHE A 36 -31.88 5.60 -2.79
C PHE A 36 -31.07 6.59 -3.64
N GLN A 37 -31.74 7.50 -4.36
CA GLN A 37 -31.05 8.54 -5.13
C GLN A 37 -30.31 9.53 -4.23
N GLU A 38 -30.91 9.97 -3.12
CA GLU A 38 -30.27 10.86 -2.15
C GLU A 38 -29.04 10.21 -1.51
N ILE A 39 -29.13 8.95 -1.09
CA ILE A 39 -27.98 8.20 -0.56
C ILE A 39 -26.86 8.11 -1.60
N LYS A 40 -27.22 7.81 -2.86
CA LYS A 40 -26.23 7.72 -3.95
C LYS A 40 -25.56 9.08 -4.18
N PHE A 41 -26.33 10.16 -4.22
CA PHE A 41 -25.81 11.51 -4.38
C PHE A 41 -24.90 11.92 -3.22
N ALA A 42 -25.33 11.68 -1.97
CA ALA A 42 -24.55 11.98 -0.77
C ALA A 42 -23.19 11.27 -0.78
N ARG A 43 -23.15 9.98 -1.17
CA ARG A 43 -21.89 9.23 -1.31
C ARG A 43 -20.97 9.83 -2.38
N VAL A 44 -21.51 10.12 -3.57
CA VAL A 44 -20.74 10.70 -4.68
C VAL A 44 -20.23 12.10 -4.29
N TYR A 45 -21.06 12.91 -3.66
CA TYR A 45 -20.71 14.24 -3.18
C TYR A 45 -19.58 14.17 -2.13
N LYS A 46 -19.71 13.30 -1.12
CA LYS A 46 -18.67 13.08 -0.10
C LYS A 46 -17.34 12.68 -0.75
N ARG A 47 -17.36 11.76 -1.72
CA ARG A 47 -16.15 11.34 -2.45
C ARG A 47 -15.52 12.49 -3.24
N LEU A 48 -16.29 13.15 -4.11
CA LEU A 48 -15.75 14.10 -5.09
C LEU A 48 -15.40 15.46 -4.49
N VAL A 49 -16.20 15.93 -3.53
CA VAL A 49 -16.08 17.29 -2.99
C VAL A 49 -15.25 17.33 -1.71
N ILE A 50 -15.25 16.26 -0.93
CA ILE A 50 -14.55 16.22 0.37
C ILE A 50 -13.30 15.37 0.27
N SER A 51 -13.44 14.09 -0.09
CA SER A 51 -12.30 13.17 -0.05
C SER A 51 -11.24 13.49 -1.12
N MET A 52 -11.63 13.73 -2.37
CA MET A 52 -10.66 13.94 -3.44
C MET A 52 -9.78 15.18 -3.23
N PRO A 53 -10.31 16.36 -2.85
CA PRO A 53 -9.46 17.51 -2.50
C PRO A 53 -8.57 17.21 -1.30
N ALA A 54 -9.08 16.52 -0.28
CA ALA A 54 -8.27 16.18 0.89
C ALA A 54 -7.07 15.30 0.55
N VAL A 55 -7.29 14.29 -0.30
CA VAL A 55 -6.21 13.42 -0.77
C VAL A 55 -5.22 14.17 -1.64
N ARG A 56 -5.68 15.07 -2.52
CA ARG A 56 -4.79 15.93 -3.31
C ARG A 56 -3.92 16.83 -2.43
N SER A 57 -4.48 17.34 -1.33
CA SER A 57 -3.72 18.10 -0.33
C SER A 57 -2.68 17.23 0.37
N ALA A 58 -3.03 15.99 0.75
CA ALA A 58 -2.07 15.03 1.31
C ALA A 58 -0.92 14.73 0.33
N VAL A 59 -1.23 14.48 -0.96
CA VAL A 59 -0.21 14.25 -2.00
C VAL A 59 0.76 15.43 -2.10
N ARG A 60 0.26 16.67 -2.07
CA ARG A 60 1.11 17.87 -2.07
C ARG A 60 1.97 17.96 -0.82
N ALA A 61 1.37 17.75 0.36
CA ALA A 61 2.07 17.76 1.63
C ALA A 61 3.22 16.73 1.64
N VAL A 62 2.98 15.50 1.15
CA VAL A 62 4.01 14.47 1.03
C VAL A 62 5.15 14.92 0.10
N PHE A 63 4.85 15.49 -1.06
CA PHE A 63 5.89 16.02 -1.94
C PHE A 63 6.68 17.18 -1.31
N ASP A 64 6.03 18.04 -0.54
CA ASP A 64 6.69 19.14 0.15
C ASP A 64 7.58 18.64 1.31
N VAL A 65 7.15 17.62 2.05
CA VAL A 65 7.94 16.95 3.08
C VAL A 65 9.18 16.30 2.45
N ARG A 66 9.01 15.46 1.41
CA ARG A 66 10.15 14.78 0.75
C ARG A 66 11.10 15.77 0.06
N LYS A 67 10.59 16.90 -0.44
CA LYS A 67 11.43 17.94 -1.05
C LYS A 67 12.33 18.64 -0.02
N ASN A 68 11.79 18.86 1.18
CA ASN A 68 12.49 19.52 2.27
C ASN A 68 13.00 18.51 3.31
N ASP A 69 13.30 17.29 2.86
CA ASP A 69 13.82 16.22 3.70
C ASP A 69 15.20 16.63 4.24
N PRO A 70 15.37 16.72 5.56
CA PRO A 70 16.66 17.06 6.17
C PRO A 70 17.69 15.91 6.08
N THR A 71 17.26 14.69 5.76
CA THR A 71 18.11 13.49 5.66
C THR A 71 18.02 12.83 4.28
N PRO A 72 18.33 13.52 3.16
CA PRO A 72 18.05 13.04 1.80
C PRO A 72 18.95 11.88 1.32
N LEU A 73 19.90 11.44 2.14
CA LEU A 73 20.91 10.44 1.80
C LEU A 73 20.45 9.01 2.07
N TYR A 74 19.45 8.82 2.94
CA TYR A 74 18.90 7.52 3.30
C TYR A 74 17.42 7.67 3.66
N ASP A 75 16.66 6.59 3.61
CA ASP A 75 15.30 6.52 4.13
C ASP A 75 15.21 5.35 5.12
N THR A 76 14.85 5.63 6.38
CA THR A 76 14.76 4.58 7.41
C THR A 76 13.33 4.14 7.68
N LEU A 77 13.20 2.99 8.36
CA LEU A 77 11.91 2.53 8.86
C LEU A 77 11.32 3.52 9.89
N GLY A 78 12.15 4.17 10.71
CA GLY A 78 11.70 5.15 11.70
C GLY A 78 11.13 6.41 11.07
N GLU A 79 11.76 6.90 10.02
CA GLU A 79 11.30 8.04 9.23
C GLU A 79 9.93 7.76 8.58
N LEU A 80 9.82 6.61 7.89
CA LEU A 80 8.63 6.26 7.11
C LEU A 80 7.47 5.71 7.97
N SER A 81 7.72 5.33 9.22
CA SER A 81 6.64 4.84 10.11
C SER A 81 5.76 5.96 10.68
N ARG A 82 6.09 7.22 10.44
CA ARG A 82 5.34 8.36 11.00
C ARG A 82 3.97 8.50 10.33
N GLU A 83 2.95 8.80 11.14
CA GLU A 83 1.61 9.17 10.69
C GLU A 83 1.41 10.67 10.86
N GLU A 84 0.95 11.30 9.79
CA GLU A 84 0.73 12.74 9.75
C GLU A 84 -0.76 13.05 9.60
N ARG A 85 -1.20 14.09 10.30
CA ARG A 85 -2.57 14.59 10.21
C ARG A 85 -2.56 15.95 9.53
N LEU A 86 -3.35 16.08 8.48
CA LEU A 86 -3.56 17.33 7.75
C LEU A 86 -4.99 17.81 7.95
N ASP A 87 -5.15 18.84 8.78
CA ASP A 87 -6.42 19.53 8.97
C ASP A 87 -6.65 20.53 7.83
N LEU A 88 -7.75 20.39 7.10
CA LEU A 88 -8.09 21.25 5.96
C LEU A 88 -9.11 22.30 6.35
N CYS A 89 -10.07 21.91 7.19
CA CYS A 89 -11.01 22.79 7.86
C CYS A 89 -11.48 22.11 9.16
N PRO A 90 -12.26 22.79 10.03
CA PRO A 90 -12.63 22.25 11.33
C PRO A 90 -13.30 20.87 11.31
N VAL A 91 -13.95 20.52 10.19
CA VAL A 91 -14.68 19.26 10.03
C VAL A 91 -14.05 18.31 9.00
N VAL A 92 -13.06 18.75 8.21
CA VAL A 92 -12.41 17.91 7.20
C VAL A 92 -10.92 17.82 7.50
N PHE A 93 -10.45 16.60 7.70
CA PHE A 93 -9.03 16.30 7.80
C PHE A 93 -8.71 15.00 7.10
N CYS A 94 -7.44 14.78 6.78
CA CYS A 94 -6.96 13.48 6.35
C CYS A 94 -5.75 13.08 7.18
N ARG A 95 -5.56 11.78 7.31
CA ARG A 95 -4.32 11.22 7.84
C ARG A 95 -3.61 10.52 6.71
N TYR A 96 -2.32 10.77 6.57
CA TYR A 96 -1.49 10.01 5.66
C TYR A 96 -0.34 9.33 6.41
N TYR A 97 0.05 8.16 5.93
CA TYR A 97 1.07 7.34 6.56
C TYR A 97 1.64 6.38 5.52
N PHE A 98 2.92 6.06 5.62
CA PHE A 98 3.58 5.07 4.75
C PHE A 98 3.47 3.66 5.34
N LEU A 99 2.49 3.40 6.21
CA LEU A 99 2.22 2.08 6.79
C LEU A 99 1.02 1.41 6.11
N ASP A 100 1.03 0.10 5.95
CA ASP A 100 -0.17 -0.69 5.71
C ASP A 100 -0.78 -1.05 7.08
N LYS A 101 -1.98 -0.56 7.36
CA LYS A 101 -2.68 -0.77 8.63
C LYS A 101 -3.72 -1.89 8.57
N ILE A 102 -3.83 -2.61 7.46
CA ILE A 102 -4.84 -3.67 7.28
C ILE A 102 -4.49 -4.92 8.11
N THR A 103 -3.20 -5.19 8.35
CA THR A 103 -2.62 -6.21 9.26
C THR A 103 -1.14 -5.85 9.50
N PRO A 104 -0.47 -6.34 10.57
CA PRO A 104 0.38 -5.52 11.47
C PRO A 104 1.17 -4.43 10.74
N ALA A 105 1.08 -3.20 11.25
CA ALA A 105 1.62 -1.98 10.65
C ALA A 105 2.97 -2.19 9.93
N LYS A 106 2.94 -2.28 8.60
CA LYS A 106 4.10 -2.55 7.75
C LYS A 106 4.45 -1.32 6.93
N VAL A 107 5.69 -0.83 6.96
CA VAL A 107 6.11 0.27 6.09
C VAL A 107 6.01 -0.15 4.63
N VAL A 108 5.41 0.69 3.80
CA VAL A 108 5.13 0.46 2.38
C VAL A 108 6.05 1.33 1.53
N ASP A 109 7.34 1.01 1.61
CA ASP A 109 8.33 1.47 0.64
C ASP A 109 8.32 0.48 -0.54
N GLU A 110 8.12 0.96 -1.78
CA GLU A 110 8.17 0.08 -2.95
C GLU A 110 9.59 -0.45 -3.17
N SER A 111 10.59 0.31 -2.76
CA SER A 111 12.01 -0.06 -2.80
C SER A 111 12.32 -1.13 -1.76
N ALA A 112 11.46 -1.39 -0.77
CA ALA A 112 11.61 -2.51 0.16
C ALA A 112 11.26 -3.86 -0.48
N LEU A 113 10.70 -3.87 -1.70
CA LEU A 113 10.11 -5.04 -2.36
C LEU A 113 10.95 -5.48 -3.56
N ILE A 114 10.77 -6.74 -3.97
CA ILE A 114 11.44 -7.31 -5.15
C ILE A 114 10.73 -6.82 -6.41
N ASN A 115 11.47 -6.17 -7.31
CA ASN A 115 10.90 -5.67 -8.54
C ASN A 115 10.78 -6.78 -9.61
N LEU A 116 9.55 -7.11 -10.01
CA LEU A 116 9.25 -8.13 -11.02
C LEU A 116 9.82 -7.82 -12.41
N ASN A 117 9.99 -6.53 -12.72
CA ASN A 117 10.51 -6.04 -13.99
C ASN A 117 12.03 -6.09 -14.07
N THR A 118 12.75 -6.35 -12.98
CA THR A 118 14.23 -6.42 -12.97
C THR A 118 14.79 -7.71 -12.35
N ALA A 119 14.03 -8.38 -11.49
CA ALA A 119 14.45 -9.60 -10.80
C ALA A 119 14.86 -10.71 -11.78
N SER A 120 15.84 -11.50 -11.34
CA SER A 120 16.29 -12.71 -12.02
C SER A 120 15.39 -13.90 -11.69
N VAL A 121 15.50 -14.96 -12.48
CA VAL A 121 14.78 -16.23 -12.25
C VAL A 121 15.10 -16.78 -10.86
N ASP A 122 16.37 -16.74 -10.43
CA ASP A 122 16.79 -17.29 -9.14
C ASP A 122 16.21 -16.52 -7.95
N VAL A 123 16.11 -15.19 -8.05
CA VAL A 123 15.46 -14.36 -7.02
C VAL A 123 13.97 -14.72 -6.92
N LEU A 124 13.28 -14.81 -8.05
CA LEU A 124 11.85 -15.14 -8.07
C LEU A 124 11.56 -16.55 -7.54
N LYS A 125 12.42 -17.53 -7.84
CA LYS A 125 12.27 -18.91 -7.35
C LYS A 125 12.36 -19.02 -5.82
N ARG A 126 13.01 -18.07 -5.15
CA ARG A 126 13.10 -18.03 -3.69
C ARG A 126 11.87 -17.40 -3.03
N LEU A 127 10.97 -16.80 -3.81
CA LEU A 127 9.69 -16.30 -3.29
C LEU A 127 8.71 -17.45 -3.02
N PRO A 128 7.90 -17.35 -1.95
CA PRO A 128 6.91 -18.36 -1.63
C PRO A 128 5.84 -18.45 -2.73
N GLY A 129 5.50 -19.68 -3.15
CA GLY A 129 4.48 -19.92 -4.17
C GLY A 129 4.96 -19.80 -5.62
N ILE A 130 6.22 -19.45 -5.86
CA ILE A 130 6.79 -19.41 -7.22
C ILE A 130 7.60 -20.68 -7.50
N ASN A 131 7.22 -21.42 -8.54
CA ASN A 131 7.99 -22.56 -9.05
C ASN A 131 8.91 -22.13 -10.21
N ASP A 132 9.76 -23.06 -10.68
CA ASP A 132 10.72 -22.78 -11.76
C ASP A 132 10.05 -22.31 -13.06
N ASP A 133 8.93 -22.94 -13.43
CA ASP A 133 8.17 -22.60 -14.63
C ASP A 133 7.54 -21.21 -14.55
N LEU A 134 6.93 -20.86 -13.41
CA LEU A 134 6.34 -19.54 -13.19
C LEU A 134 7.43 -18.45 -13.13
N ALA A 135 8.57 -18.71 -12.49
CA ALA A 135 9.67 -17.74 -12.46
C ALA A 135 10.21 -17.45 -13.87
N LYS A 136 10.43 -18.49 -14.69
CA LYS A 136 10.79 -18.34 -16.10
C LYS A 136 9.67 -17.64 -16.89
N GLY A 137 8.42 -18.02 -16.64
CA GLY A 137 7.24 -17.41 -17.24
C GLY A 137 7.18 -15.91 -16.99
N ILE A 138 7.40 -15.45 -15.75
CA ILE A 138 7.43 -14.03 -15.39
C ILE A 138 8.60 -13.32 -16.09
N VAL A 139 9.80 -13.89 -16.04
CA VAL A 139 11.01 -13.26 -16.58
C VAL A 139 10.97 -13.10 -18.09
N TYR A 140 10.49 -14.13 -18.80
CA TYR A 140 10.43 -14.18 -20.27
C TYR A 140 9.04 -13.81 -20.83
N SER A 141 8.11 -13.37 -19.98
CA SER A 141 6.78 -12.95 -20.42
C SER A 141 6.85 -11.79 -21.40
N GLY A 142 6.05 -11.85 -22.47
CA GLY A 142 5.82 -10.70 -23.35
C GLY A 142 5.08 -9.54 -22.67
N LEU A 143 4.57 -9.75 -21.46
CA LEU A 143 3.94 -8.70 -20.63
C LEU A 143 4.97 -7.88 -19.85
N ARG A 144 6.25 -8.29 -19.78
CA ARG A 144 7.30 -7.52 -19.11
C ARG A 144 7.74 -6.36 -20.02
N PRO A 145 7.83 -5.10 -19.52
CA PRO A 145 7.60 -4.69 -18.14
C PRO A 145 6.11 -4.62 -17.77
N PHE A 146 5.77 -5.21 -16.63
CA PHE A 146 4.44 -5.16 -16.04
C PHE A 146 4.11 -3.76 -15.53
N SER A 147 2.88 -3.31 -15.74
CA SER A 147 2.38 -2.05 -15.17
C SER A 147 1.69 -2.23 -13.81
N SER A 148 1.31 -3.47 -13.49
CA SER A 148 0.73 -3.86 -12.21
C SER A 148 1.21 -5.25 -11.80
N ALA A 149 1.48 -5.47 -10.51
CA ALA A 149 1.82 -6.80 -10.00
C ALA A 149 0.73 -7.84 -10.31
N ASN A 150 -0.53 -7.43 -10.42
CA ASN A 150 -1.64 -8.32 -10.76
C ASN A 150 -1.55 -8.90 -12.18
N GLU A 151 -0.80 -8.28 -13.09
CA GLU A 151 -0.59 -8.81 -14.45
C GLU A 151 0.18 -10.13 -14.45
N VAL A 152 0.86 -10.48 -13.36
CA VAL A 152 1.47 -11.80 -13.17
C VAL A 152 0.41 -12.91 -13.23
N LEU A 153 -0.85 -12.64 -12.87
CA LEU A 153 -1.95 -13.62 -13.00
C LEU A 153 -2.28 -13.98 -14.45
N LEU A 154 -1.78 -13.22 -15.43
CA LEU A 154 -1.93 -13.50 -16.86
C LEU A 154 -0.78 -14.34 -17.41
N VAL A 155 0.28 -14.56 -16.63
CA VAL A 155 1.41 -15.42 -17.00
C VAL A 155 0.99 -16.88 -16.90
N GLU A 156 1.38 -17.68 -17.88
CA GLU A 156 1.12 -19.11 -17.88
C GLU A 156 1.71 -19.79 -16.63
N GLY A 157 0.91 -20.62 -15.96
CA GLY A 157 1.28 -21.26 -14.70
C GLY A 157 1.05 -20.43 -13.44
N ALA A 158 0.62 -19.17 -13.56
CA ALA A 158 0.24 -18.36 -12.40
C ALA A 158 -1.14 -18.76 -11.86
N SER A 159 -1.24 -18.96 -10.54
CA SER A 159 -2.51 -19.15 -9.84
C SER A 159 -2.75 -18.01 -8.85
N LYS A 160 -4.02 -17.75 -8.52
CA LYS A 160 -4.37 -16.72 -7.54
C LYS A 160 -3.83 -17.06 -6.16
N GLU A 161 -3.86 -18.33 -5.78
CA GLU A 161 -3.37 -18.85 -4.50
C GLU A 161 -1.86 -18.64 -4.40
N ALA A 162 -1.10 -18.99 -5.45
CA ALA A 162 0.33 -18.75 -5.53
C ALA A 162 0.65 -17.25 -5.44
N PHE A 163 -0.05 -16.41 -6.21
CA PHE A 163 0.14 -14.96 -6.21
C PHE A 163 -0.09 -14.34 -4.83
N LEU A 164 -1.10 -14.79 -4.09
CA LEU A 164 -1.38 -14.30 -2.74
C LEU A 164 -0.24 -14.54 -1.75
N LEU A 165 0.64 -15.52 -1.98
CA LEU A 165 1.77 -15.82 -1.10
C LEU A 165 2.93 -14.83 -1.22
N PHE A 166 3.14 -14.24 -2.41
CA PHE A 166 4.26 -13.34 -2.67
C PHE A 166 3.87 -11.91 -3.05
N LYS A 167 2.58 -11.61 -3.28
CA LYS A 167 2.12 -10.28 -3.72
C LYS A 167 2.60 -9.11 -2.84
N ASP A 168 2.80 -9.33 -1.55
CA ASP A 168 3.20 -8.31 -0.58
C ASP A 168 4.73 -8.23 -0.41
N LEU A 169 5.48 -9.00 -1.21
CA LEU A 169 6.95 -9.02 -1.29
C LEU A 169 7.48 -8.46 -2.61
N VAL A 170 6.59 -8.06 -3.52
CA VAL A 170 6.95 -7.68 -4.90
C VAL A 170 6.38 -6.34 -5.31
N THR A 171 7.09 -5.67 -6.22
CA THR A 171 6.67 -4.43 -6.87
C THR A 171 6.92 -4.49 -8.38
N VAL A 172 6.38 -3.51 -9.10
CA VAL A 172 6.69 -3.26 -10.52
C VAL A 172 7.39 -1.90 -10.71
N TYR A 173 7.59 -1.15 -9.63
CA TYR A 173 8.13 0.20 -9.64
C TYR A 173 9.60 0.22 -9.19
N GLY A 174 10.37 1.20 -9.66
CA GLY A 174 11.78 1.35 -9.29
C GLY A 174 12.76 0.72 -10.28
N THR A 175 14.04 0.99 -10.00
CA THR A 175 15.20 0.44 -10.72
C THR A 175 15.54 -1.00 -10.35
N GLY A 176 14.88 -1.55 -9.33
CA GLY A 176 15.09 -2.91 -8.85
C GLY A 176 16.11 -3.05 -7.73
N LYS A 177 16.73 -1.94 -7.31
CA LYS A 177 17.48 -1.91 -6.07
C LYS A 177 16.55 -1.99 -4.87
N VAL A 178 17.00 -2.68 -3.84
CA VAL A 178 16.23 -2.91 -2.62
C VAL A 178 16.76 -2.03 -1.49
N ASN A 179 15.89 -1.22 -0.90
CA ASN A 179 16.23 -0.42 0.27
C ASN A 179 16.44 -1.34 1.49
N ILE A 180 17.69 -1.49 1.92
CA ILE A 180 18.08 -2.39 3.01
C ILE A 180 17.53 -1.95 4.38
N ASN A 181 17.17 -0.67 4.54
CA ASN A 181 16.61 -0.14 5.78
C ASN A 181 15.14 -0.52 6.01
N THR A 182 14.40 -0.76 4.93
CA THR A 182 12.95 -0.99 4.94
C THR A 182 12.58 -2.41 4.49
N ALA A 183 13.47 -3.10 3.76
CA ALA A 183 13.26 -4.47 3.29
C ALA A 183 12.93 -5.44 4.44
N GLU A 184 11.94 -6.31 4.24
CA GLU A 184 11.64 -7.36 5.21
C GLU A 184 12.63 -8.52 5.10
N LYS A 185 12.73 -9.31 6.17
CA LYS A 185 13.56 -10.53 6.20
C LYS A 185 13.31 -11.42 4.98
N LYS A 186 12.04 -11.66 4.63
CA LYS A 186 11.66 -12.50 3.49
C LYS A 186 12.22 -11.98 2.15
N VAL A 187 12.30 -10.66 1.99
CA VAL A 187 12.90 -10.04 0.80
C VAL A 187 14.42 -10.27 0.79
N LEU A 188 15.09 -10.05 1.92
CA LEU A 188 16.53 -10.30 2.07
C LEU A 188 16.90 -11.76 1.75
N LEU A 189 16.12 -12.72 2.24
CA LEU A 189 16.28 -14.15 1.94
C LEU A 189 16.08 -14.45 0.45
N ALA A 190 15.08 -13.84 -0.18
CA ALA A 190 14.80 -14.01 -1.59
C ALA A 190 15.88 -13.39 -2.50
N LEU A 191 16.64 -12.39 -2.01
CA LEU A 191 17.85 -11.87 -2.66
C LEU A 191 19.05 -12.81 -2.53
N GLY A 192 19.03 -13.71 -1.54
CA GLY A 192 20.01 -14.78 -1.40
C GLY A 192 20.89 -14.71 -0.16
N LEU A 193 20.61 -13.78 0.74
CA LEU A 193 21.22 -13.78 2.06
C LEU A 193 20.73 -15.02 2.84
N ASP A 194 21.62 -15.61 3.62
CA ASP A 194 21.23 -16.65 4.57
C ASP A 194 20.43 -16.05 5.74
N GLU A 195 19.78 -16.94 6.49
CA GLU A 195 18.90 -16.58 7.61
C GLU A 195 19.61 -15.76 8.68
N GLU A 196 20.83 -16.15 9.03
CA GLU A 196 21.60 -15.51 10.10
C GLU A 196 22.08 -14.13 9.68
N LEU A 197 22.59 -13.97 8.46
CA LEU A 197 23.00 -12.67 7.93
C LEU A 197 21.81 -11.70 7.79
N ALA A 198 20.66 -12.19 7.32
CA ALA A 198 19.44 -11.38 7.25
C ALA A 198 18.99 -10.91 8.65
N GLU A 199 19.09 -11.77 9.68
CA GLU A 199 18.82 -11.38 11.07
C GLU A 199 19.82 -10.35 11.59
N ILE A 200 21.11 -10.53 11.31
CA ILE A 200 22.16 -9.59 11.68
C ILE A 200 21.89 -8.21 11.07
N ILE A 201 21.53 -8.13 9.79
CA ILE A 201 21.19 -6.87 9.12
C ILE A 201 19.97 -6.20 9.76
N ILE A 202 18.90 -6.97 10.04
CA ILE A 202 17.69 -6.44 10.67
C ILE A 202 17.97 -5.91 12.08
N ARG A 203 18.75 -6.66 12.86
CA ARG A 203 19.14 -6.25 14.21
C ARG A 203 20.05 -5.02 14.15
N PHE A 204 21.05 -5.04 13.27
CA PHE A 204 21.97 -3.93 13.06
C PHE A 204 21.22 -2.64 12.72
N ARG A 205 20.34 -2.63 11.72
CA ARG A 205 19.59 -1.41 11.36
C ARG A 205 18.63 -0.92 12.46
N SER A 206 18.26 -1.77 13.42
CA SER A 206 17.42 -1.38 14.56
C SER A 206 18.22 -0.83 15.75
N GLU A 207 19.52 -1.12 15.83
CA GLU A 207 20.39 -0.74 16.93
C GLU A 207 21.46 0.30 16.52
N ASN A 208 21.78 0.37 15.23
CA ASN A 208 22.76 1.30 14.68
C ASN A 208 22.19 2.71 14.61
N LYS A 209 22.63 3.54 15.54
CA LYS A 209 22.22 4.94 15.63
C LYS A 209 22.87 5.76 14.51
N ILE A 210 22.04 6.48 13.76
CA ILE A 210 22.47 7.48 12.77
C ILE A 210 22.22 8.85 13.36
N GLU A 211 23.30 9.61 13.58
CA GLU A 211 23.19 11.01 13.97
C GLU A 211 22.74 11.85 12.75
N PRO A 212 21.83 12.82 12.95
CA PRO A 212 21.43 13.69 11.86
C PRO A 212 22.62 14.51 11.36
N PRO A 213 22.57 14.96 10.08
CA PRO A 213 23.54 15.93 9.56
C PRO A 213 23.66 17.17 10.45
N GLU A 214 24.80 17.86 10.40
CA GLU A 214 25.04 19.07 11.20
C GLU A 214 23.95 20.13 10.99
N GLU A 215 23.47 20.27 9.75
CA GLU A 215 22.40 21.20 9.39
C GLU A 215 21.03 20.83 9.98
N ALA A 216 20.87 19.58 10.43
CA ALA A 216 19.65 19.00 10.95
C ALA A 216 19.79 18.54 12.42
N PHE A 217 20.74 19.10 13.18
CA PHE A 217 21.05 18.71 14.57
C PHE A 217 19.85 18.77 15.54
N PHE A 218 18.78 19.48 15.16
CA PHE A 218 17.54 19.61 15.94
C PHE A 218 16.62 18.38 15.84
N LEU A 219 16.94 17.43 14.96
CA LEU A 219 16.21 16.18 14.82
C LEU A 219 16.67 15.16 15.86
N GLU A 220 15.74 14.29 16.23
CA GLU A 220 16.08 13.09 16.98
C GLU A 220 16.89 12.14 16.08
N PRO A 221 17.90 11.45 16.64
CA PRO A 221 18.64 10.44 15.91
C PRO A 221 17.74 9.31 15.43
N GLU A 222 18.08 8.77 14.27
CA GLU A 222 17.37 7.62 13.70
C GLU A 222 18.19 6.34 13.85
N TYR A 223 17.60 5.22 13.45
CA TYR A 223 18.26 3.92 13.44
C TYR A 223 18.20 3.34 12.03
N GLY A 224 19.35 2.90 11.52
CA GLY A 224 19.44 2.35 10.17
C GLY A 224 20.86 2.22 9.65
N ILE A 225 20.97 2.16 8.33
CA ILE A 225 22.20 2.15 7.55
C ILE A 225 22.23 3.43 6.70
N ALA A 226 23.19 4.32 6.96
CA ALA A 226 23.32 5.60 6.25
C ALA A 226 24.09 5.48 4.93
N SER A 227 24.98 4.49 4.81
CA SER A 227 25.78 4.23 3.61
C SER A 227 26.04 2.74 3.44
N LEU A 228 26.10 2.28 2.19
CA LEU A 228 26.51 0.92 1.84
C LEU A 228 28.03 0.75 1.84
N ASP A 229 28.79 1.84 1.72
CA ASP A 229 30.26 1.79 1.59
C ASP A 229 30.94 1.26 2.86
N THR A 230 30.40 1.59 4.03
CA THR A 230 30.92 1.17 5.34
C THR A 230 30.22 -0.08 5.88
N LEU A 231 29.15 -0.54 5.22
CA LEU A 231 28.24 -1.56 5.76
C LEU A 231 28.96 -2.84 6.20
N LEU A 232 29.90 -3.35 5.40
CA LEU A 232 30.62 -4.58 5.76
C LEU A 232 31.46 -4.40 7.04
N ASP A 233 32.17 -3.28 7.16
CA ASP A 233 33.02 -3.01 8.32
C ASP A 233 32.18 -2.70 9.56
N ASP A 234 31.07 -2.00 9.40
CA ASP A 234 30.11 -1.73 10.46
C ASP A 234 29.50 -3.05 10.99
N LEU A 235 29.11 -3.97 10.09
CA LEU A 235 28.58 -5.28 10.47
C LEU A 235 29.62 -6.17 11.14
N ARG A 236 30.89 -6.13 10.70
CA ARG A 236 32.01 -6.82 11.38
C ARG A 236 32.24 -6.31 12.79
N GLY A 237 32.07 -5.01 13.01
CA GLY A 237 32.13 -4.39 14.33
C GLY A 237 30.94 -4.78 15.23
N PHE A 238 29.79 -5.08 14.62
CA PHE A 238 28.55 -5.40 15.32
C PHE A 238 28.39 -6.89 15.66
N ALA A 239 28.77 -7.79 14.75
CA ALA A 239 28.58 -9.24 14.91
C ALA A 239 29.70 -10.03 14.22
N SER A 240 29.91 -11.28 14.66
CA SER A 240 30.83 -12.19 13.97
C SER A 240 30.21 -12.64 12.65
N LEU A 241 30.89 -12.38 11.53
CA LEU A 241 30.50 -12.83 10.20
C LEU A 241 31.43 -13.95 9.73
N SER A 242 30.86 -14.96 9.09
CA SER A 242 31.64 -15.96 8.37
C SER A 242 32.15 -15.42 7.03
N LEU A 243 33.24 -15.99 6.50
CA LEU A 243 33.78 -15.60 5.19
C LEU A 243 32.73 -15.71 4.07
N ARG A 244 31.84 -16.69 4.15
CA ARG A 244 30.75 -16.87 3.19
C ARG A 244 29.74 -15.72 3.28
N GLN A 245 29.33 -15.35 4.48
CA GLN A 245 28.41 -14.21 4.69
C GLN A 245 29.00 -12.90 4.16
N GLU A 246 30.29 -12.67 4.37
CA GLU A 246 30.97 -11.50 3.80
C GLU A 246 30.96 -11.51 2.27
N GLN A 247 31.25 -12.66 1.65
CA GLN A 247 31.21 -12.81 0.18
C GLN A 247 29.79 -12.62 -0.37
N ASP A 248 28.79 -13.21 0.27
CA ASP A 248 27.39 -13.11 -0.13
C ASP A 248 26.93 -11.64 -0.03
N LEU A 249 27.26 -10.94 1.07
CA LEU A 249 26.96 -9.51 1.23
C LEU A 249 27.62 -8.66 0.14
N LEU A 250 28.93 -8.83 -0.09
CA LEU A 250 29.67 -8.08 -1.12
C LEU A 250 29.09 -8.28 -2.52
N SER A 251 28.66 -9.50 -2.85
CA SER A 251 28.04 -9.80 -4.15
C SER A 251 26.69 -9.08 -4.34
N LEU A 252 25.98 -8.80 -3.25
CA LEU A 252 24.65 -8.21 -3.24
C LEU A 252 24.66 -6.68 -3.02
N LEU A 253 25.79 -6.05 -2.68
CA LEU A 253 25.86 -4.59 -2.46
C LEU A 253 25.31 -3.77 -3.63
N THR A 254 25.48 -4.23 -4.87
CA THR A 254 24.96 -3.56 -6.07
C THR A 254 23.43 -3.67 -6.21
N THR A 255 22.82 -4.64 -5.54
CA THR A 255 21.37 -4.87 -5.50
C THR A 255 20.69 -4.05 -4.41
N PHE A 256 21.45 -3.54 -3.43
CA PHE A 256 20.91 -2.72 -2.36
C PHE A 256 20.97 -1.22 -2.68
N ASP A 257 20.10 -0.48 -2.00
CA ASP A 257 20.19 0.96 -1.79
C ASP A 257 19.87 1.25 -0.30
N VAL A 258 20.11 2.47 0.14
CA VAL A 258 19.66 2.95 1.47
C VAL A 258 18.53 3.98 1.35
N ARG A 259 18.18 4.37 0.12
CA ARG A 259 17.11 5.31 -0.21
C ARG A 259 15.93 4.63 -0.88
N SER A 260 14.79 5.28 -0.75
CA SER A 260 13.52 4.89 -1.36
C SER A 260 13.30 5.68 -2.65
N GLU A 261 13.38 5.02 -3.81
CA GLU A 261 13.14 5.67 -5.11
C GLU A 261 11.63 5.90 -5.34
N TYR A 262 10.82 4.91 -4.97
CA TYR A 262 9.36 4.96 -5.07
C TYR A 262 8.76 4.69 -3.70
N LEU A 263 7.81 5.52 -3.31
CA LEU A 263 7.13 5.39 -2.02
C LEU A 263 5.65 5.15 -2.24
N ARG A 264 5.07 4.26 -1.44
CA ARG A 264 3.62 4.12 -1.32
C ARG A 264 3.17 4.69 0.01
N PHE A 265 2.14 5.52 -0.03
CA PHE A 265 1.49 5.99 1.19
C PHE A 265 -0.01 5.85 1.09
N ASN A 266 -0.62 5.69 2.25
CA ASN A 266 -2.05 5.56 2.39
C ASN A 266 -2.64 6.87 2.92
N VAL A 267 -3.82 7.24 2.44
CA VAL A 267 -4.54 8.43 2.88
C VAL A 267 -5.94 8.03 3.31
N VAL A 268 -6.27 8.34 4.57
CA VAL A 268 -7.62 8.15 5.10
C VAL A 268 -8.24 9.52 5.34
N THR A 269 -9.31 9.80 4.61
CA THR A 269 -10.08 11.04 4.77
C THR A 269 -11.06 10.91 5.92
N HIS A 270 -11.36 12.01 6.60
CA HIS A 270 -12.29 12.05 7.72
C HIS A 270 -13.21 13.28 7.59
N PHE A 271 -14.46 13.11 8.01
CA PHE A 271 -15.45 14.17 8.10
C PHE A 271 -16.09 14.16 9.50
N GLY A 272 -15.66 15.07 10.36
CA GLY A 272 -15.94 15.00 11.79
C GLY A 272 -15.36 13.70 12.37
N GLU A 273 -16.21 12.90 13.02
CA GLU A 273 -15.83 11.58 13.55
C GLU A 273 -15.95 10.45 12.51
N GLU A 274 -16.58 10.71 11.35
CA GLU A 274 -16.77 9.69 10.34
C GLU A 274 -15.51 9.46 9.51
N LYS A 275 -15.08 8.20 9.42
CA LYS A 275 -14.07 7.76 8.45
C LYS A 275 -14.66 7.87 7.03
N GLY A 276 -13.92 8.53 6.16
CA GLY A 276 -14.19 8.64 4.73
C GLY A 276 -13.49 7.54 3.94
N SER A 277 -13.20 7.81 2.66
CA SER A 277 -12.48 6.89 1.77
C SER A 277 -11.02 6.70 2.20
N HIS A 278 -10.50 5.50 1.91
CA HIS A 278 -9.09 5.12 2.01
C HIS A 278 -8.49 5.10 0.61
N TYR A 279 -7.31 5.67 0.45
CA TYR A 279 -6.57 5.67 -0.81
C TYR A 279 -5.16 5.14 -0.62
N SER A 280 -4.66 4.41 -1.60
CA SER A 280 -3.27 3.96 -1.68
C SER A 280 -2.62 4.59 -2.91
N ILE A 281 -1.52 5.32 -2.70
CA ILE A 281 -0.90 6.18 -3.71
C ILE A 281 0.58 5.86 -3.79
N VAL A 282 1.06 5.61 -5.02
CA VAL A 282 2.47 5.42 -5.31
C VAL A 282 3.00 6.68 -5.97
N ILE A 283 4.11 7.20 -5.47
CA ILE A 283 4.78 8.39 -5.98
C ILE A 283 6.24 8.12 -6.31
N HIS A 284 6.76 8.93 -7.21
CA HIS A 284 8.19 9.09 -7.44
C HIS A 284 8.59 10.50 -6.97
N PRO A 285 9.14 10.63 -5.74
CA PRO A 285 9.42 11.94 -5.12
C PRO A 285 10.33 12.83 -5.98
N ALA A 286 11.43 12.27 -6.52
CA ALA A 286 12.42 13.04 -7.28
C ALA A 286 11.84 13.73 -8.52
N THR A 287 10.83 13.13 -9.16
CA THR A 287 10.18 13.72 -10.35
C THR A 287 8.83 14.39 -10.05
N LYS A 288 8.39 14.38 -8.79
CA LYS A 288 7.07 14.88 -8.36
C LYS A 288 5.89 14.25 -9.11
N LYS A 289 6.02 12.99 -9.49
CA LYS A 289 4.98 12.27 -10.25
C LYS A 289 4.20 11.34 -9.33
N VAL A 290 2.88 11.35 -9.49
CA VAL A 290 1.99 10.28 -9.00
C VAL A 290 1.97 9.19 -10.05
N ILE A 291 2.36 7.98 -9.65
CA ILE A 291 2.50 6.82 -10.54
C ILE A 291 1.21 6.01 -10.55
N SER A 292 0.63 5.78 -9.37
CA SER A 292 -0.59 5.01 -9.20
C SER A 292 -1.45 5.61 -8.10
N TRP A 293 -2.76 5.53 -8.28
CA TRP A 293 -3.76 6.00 -7.34
C TRP A 293 -4.90 4.99 -7.31
N ARG A 294 -5.19 4.41 -6.13
CA ARG A 294 -6.30 3.48 -5.94
C ARG A 294 -7.11 3.87 -4.71
N GLU A 295 -8.43 3.80 -4.83
CA GLU A 295 -9.35 3.87 -3.68
C GLU A 295 -9.60 2.42 -3.21
N GLU A 296 -9.43 2.17 -1.91
CA GLU A 296 -9.59 0.85 -1.27
C GLU A 296 -10.95 0.70 -0.58
#